data_AF-A0A0B2AI87-F1
#
_entry.id   AF-A0A0B2AI87-F1
#
_cell.length_a   1.000
_cell.length_b   1.000
_cell.length_c   1.000
_cell.angle_alpha   90.00
_cell.angle_beta   90.00
_cell.angle_gamma   90.00
#
_symmetry.space_group_name_H-M   'P 1'
#
loop_
_entity.id
_entity.type
_entity.pdbx_description
1 polymer ?
#
loop_
_entity_poly.entity_id
_entity_poly.type
_entity_poly.pdbx_seq_one_letter_code
_entity_poly.pdbx_strand_id
1 'polypeptide(L)'
;MTLPDTQLILRYAARSDVGRLRAKNDDSAYAGRHLAVVADGMGGHAGGDVASASTVLDLVHLDHGGYGDSGEAGTVLADEIQTANSLLSELVATNPKLAGMGTTVTAILLNGTKLAFAHIGDSRAYRMRGNKFEQMSVDHTFVQRLINEGRLRPEEAETHPHKNVLMRVLGDVDASPELDLTSFDVEEGERWLLCSDGLNYVPHPIVERTVREIEDPGECADKLIALTLAAGAPDNVTVIVADIVAGKADDDESAVDDEKPPAAPAAAATVTASAAARTPVTSASRAESPTGKEASGEDGELGEDEAARHEVPTDPNLGAHLSAEVLRSELDSRPHELVGAAAAAAESGSLPSVASRTAARRAAALLTHRAEPEVEVEDTETEADTMRRQLRRWVRLILAAVVAVAIVLGLWLGYAWTQTRYYVGAYNNHVAIFNGVSQTLGPISLSKVYTTTDITMNSLPDFQKQRLQAGVPATSLSEAQDIVANLRTNPESCFNSPSGSPSSATPSASATPSAKPSASATAIPPGHPSPSPSATHPSSSPSPTNPCLGGQ
;
A
#
# COMPACT_ATOMS: atom_id res chain seq x y z
N MET A 1 -9.65 -29.80 -41.27
CA MET A 1 -9.50 -30.09 -39.83
C MET A 1 -8.52 -29.07 -39.28
N THR A 2 -9.04 -27.91 -38.86
CA THR A 2 -8.30 -26.98 -38.02
C THR A 2 -8.06 -27.70 -36.69
N LEU A 3 -6.80 -27.89 -36.31
CA LEU A 3 -6.46 -28.37 -34.98
C LEU A 3 -7.08 -27.39 -33.97
N PRO A 4 -7.68 -27.87 -32.87
CA PRO A 4 -8.13 -26.95 -31.82
C PRO A 4 -6.92 -26.13 -31.36
N ASP A 5 -7.07 -24.80 -31.33
CA ASP A 5 -6.03 -23.89 -30.83
C ASP A 5 -5.68 -24.32 -29.41
N THR A 6 -4.52 -24.95 -29.25
CA THR A 6 -4.07 -25.45 -27.96
C THR A 6 -3.40 -24.27 -27.28
N GLN A 7 -4.05 -23.71 -26.27
CA GLN A 7 -3.55 -22.56 -25.54
C GLN A 7 -2.74 -23.03 -24.33
N LEU A 8 -1.70 -22.28 -23.96
CA LEU A 8 -1.00 -22.55 -22.71
C LEU A 8 -1.90 -22.13 -21.53
N ILE A 9 -1.97 -23.00 -20.54
CA ILE A 9 -2.66 -22.77 -19.27
C ILE A 9 -1.74 -23.13 -18.10
N LEU A 10 -2.10 -22.67 -16.92
CA LEU A 10 -1.49 -23.06 -15.66
C LEU A 10 -2.17 -24.33 -15.14
N ARG A 11 -1.40 -25.39 -14.92
CA ARG A 11 -1.76 -26.47 -13.99
C ARG A 11 -1.12 -26.14 -12.66
N TYR A 12 -1.92 -26.02 -11.61
CA TYR A 12 -1.47 -25.37 -10.38
C TYR A 12 -1.84 -26.15 -9.11
N ALA A 13 -1.15 -25.83 -8.02
CA ALA A 13 -1.57 -26.12 -6.67
C ALA A 13 -1.12 -24.97 -5.75
N ALA A 14 -2.01 -24.56 -4.85
CA ALA A 14 -1.80 -23.54 -3.84
C ALA A 14 -1.94 -24.16 -2.44
N ARG A 15 -1.03 -23.83 -1.54
CA ARG A 15 -1.12 -24.23 -0.13
C ARG A 15 -0.76 -23.05 0.76
N SER A 16 -1.46 -22.95 1.88
CA SER A 16 -1.20 -21.92 2.88
C SER A 16 -1.37 -22.50 4.27
N ASP A 17 -0.45 -22.17 5.18
CA ASP A 17 -0.46 -22.59 6.58
C ASP A 17 -0.17 -21.39 7.49
N VAL A 18 -0.82 -21.37 8.66
CA VAL A 18 -0.66 -20.32 9.67
C VAL A 18 0.77 -20.30 10.24
N GLY A 19 1.49 -21.42 10.19
CA GLY A 19 2.76 -21.61 10.86
C GLY A 19 2.59 -21.98 12.33
N ARG A 20 3.69 -21.93 13.10
CA ARG A 20 3.73 -22.41 14.49
C ARG A 20 3.53 -21.31 15.53
N LEU A 21 3.87 -20.06 15.19
CA LEU A 21 3.91 -18.96 16.16
C LEU A 21 2.80 -17.91 15.96
N ARG A 22 2.22 -17.83 14.75
CA ARG A 22 1.12 -16.91 14.47
C ARG A 22 -0.20 -17.50 14.96
N ALA A 23 -1.12 -16.61 15.36
CA ALA A 23 -2.46 -17.01 15.79
C ALA A 23 -3.48 -17.04 14.64
N LYS A 24 -3.19 -16.32 13.54
CA LYS A 24 -4.03 -16.22 12.35
C LYS A 24 -3.16 -16.22 11.11
N ASN A 25 -3.79 -16.55 9.98
CA ASN A 25 -3.17 -16.44 8.66
C ASN A 25 -3.47 -15.07 8.09
N ASP A 26 -2.44 -14.25 7.88
CA ASP A 26 -2.53 -12.97 7.19
C ASP A 26 -2.13 -13.08 5.71
N ASP A 27 -1.67 -14.25 5.24
CA ASP A 27 -1.42 -14.51 3.82
C ASP A 27 -2.71 -14.87 3.06
N SER A 28 -2.74 -14.56 1.78
CA SER A 28 -3.77 -15.01 0.84
C SER A 28 -3.15 -15.42 -0.49
N ALA A 29 -3.75 -16.41 -1.14
CA ALA A 29 -3.36 -16.79 -2.49
C ALA A 29 -4.53 -17.31 -3.33
N TYR A 30 -4.45 -17.06 -4.62
CA TYR A 30 -5.36 -17.60 -5.64
C TYR A 30 -4.53 -18.20 -6.77
N ALA A 31 -4.91 -19.38 -7.23
CA ALA A 31 -4.36 -20.02 -8.41
C ALA A 31 -5.50 -20.49 -9.32
N GLY A 32 -5.40 -20.13 -10.59
CA GLY A 32 -6.35 -20.43 -11.64
C GLY A 32 -5.63 -20.72 -12.96
N ARG A 33 -6.39 -20.93 -14.04
CA ARG A 33 -5.84 -21.39 -15.33
C ARG A 33 -4.95 -20.34 -16.02
N HIS A 34 -5.17 -19.06 -15.72
CA HIS A 34 -4.46 -17.93 -16.29
C HIS A 34 -3.79 -17.08 -15.23
N LEU A 35 -4.36 -16.98 -14.02
CA LEU A 35 -3.85 -16.13 -12.95
C LEU A 35 -3.29 -16.95 -11.79
N ALA A 36 -2.13 -16.58 -11.28
CA ALA A 36 -1.70 -16.97 -9.94
C ALA A 36 -1.19 -15.76 -9.16
N VAL A 37 -1.61 -15.60 -7.91
CA VAL A 37 -1.26 -14.46 -7.06
C VAL A 37 -1.05 -14.89 -5.62
N VAL A 38 0.04 -14.42 -5.01
CA VAL A 38 0.33 -14.52 -3.58
C VAL A 38 0.39 -13.12 -2.99
N ALA A 39 -0.22 -12.94 -1.83
CA ALA A 39 -0.23 -11.69 -1.08
C ALA A 39 0.01 -11.98 0.41
N ASP A 40 1.02 -11.34 0.98
CA ASP A 40 1.38 -11.42 2.40
C ASP A 40 0.89 -10.14 3.10
N GLY A 41 -0.09 -10.31 3.98
CA GLY A 41 -0.77 -9.23 4.66
C GLY A 41 -0.01 -8.76 5.90
N MET A 42 0.31 -7.48 5.93
CA MET A 42 0.89 -6.81 7.11
C MET A 42 -0.08 -5.79 7.71
N GLY A 43 -0.09 -5.69 9.05
CA GLY A 43 -0.91 -4.73 9.76
C GLY A 43 -1.07 -5.10 11.22
N GLY A 44 -1.58 -4.18 12.04
CA GLY A 44 -1.84 -4.40 13.47
C GLY A 44 -2.95 -5.43 13.74
N HIS A 45 -3.75 -5.23 14.80
CA HIS A 45 -4.60 -6.27 15.39
C HIS A 45 -5.61 -6.96 14.42
N ALA A 46 -5.91 -6.42 13.23
CA ALA A 46 -6.79 -7.05 12.22
C ALA A 46 -6.59 -6.52 10.77
N GLY A 47 -5.39 -6.02 10.42
CA GLY A 47 -5.18 -5.35 9.13
C GLY A 47 -4.69 -6.25 7.99
N GLY A 48 -3.78 -7.19 8.30
CA GLY A 48 -3.06 -7.99 7.31
C GLY A 48 -3.99 -8.91 6.51
N ASP A 49 -4.67 -9.82 7.19
CA ASP A 49 -5.72 -10.69 6.66
C ASP A 49 -6.74 -9.96 5.76
N VAL A 50 -7.23 -8.79 6.19
CA VAL A 50 -8.16 -7.99 5.39
C VAL A 50 -7.48 -7.45 4.14
N ALA A 51 -6.25 -6.96 4.23
CA ALA A 51 -5.53 -6.40 3.10
C ALA A 51 -5.20 -7.46 2.05
N SER A 52 -4.58 -8.57 2.44
CA SER A 52 -4.19 -9.65 1.52
C SER A 52 -5.42 -10.31 0.89
N ALA A 53 -6.47 -10.58 1.68
CA ALA A 53 -7.70 -11.16 1.16
C ALA A 53 -8.40 -10.23 0.16
N SER A 54 -8.53 -8.94 0.51
CA SER A 54 -9.17 -7.97 -0.38
C SER A 54 -8.42 -7.88 -1.72
N THR A 55 -7.10 -7.80 -1.69
CA THR A 55 -6.28 -7.69 -2.89
C THR A 55 -6.36 -8.95 -3.76
N VAL A 56 -6.26 -10.15 -3.18
CA VAL A 56 -6.35 -11.40 -3.95
C VAL A 56 -7.73 -11.54 -4.59
N LEU A 57 -8.80 -11.34 -3.82
CA LEU A 57 -10.17 -11.47 -4.30
C LEU A 57 -10.52 -10.43 -5.37
N ASP A 58 -9.93 -9.23 -5.29
CA ASP A 58 -10.11 -8.21 -6.31
C ASP A 58 -9.53 -8.66 -7.66
N LEU A 59 -8.40 -9.37 -7.66
CA LEU A 59 -7.71 -9.82 -8.87
C LEU A 59 -8.30 -11.09 -9.50
N VAL A 60 -9.12 -11.87 -8.79
CA VAL A 60 -9.70 -13.15 -9.25
C VAL A 60 -10.34 -13.05 -10.64
N HIS A 61 -11.03 -11.95 -10.94
CA HIS A 61 -11.68 -11.74 -12.24
C HIS A 61 -10.70 -11.75 -13.42
N LEU A 62 -9.39 -11.59 -13.19
CA LEU A 62 -8.37 -11.66 -14.24
C LEU A 62 -8.06 -13.09 -14.72
N ASP A 63 -8.64 -14.10 -14.09
CA ASP A 63 -8.39 -15.49 -14.45
C ASP A 63 -9.22 -15.91 -15.67
N HIS A 64 -8.92 -15.31 -16.81
CA HIS A 64 -9.48 -15.67 -18.11
C HIS A 64 -8.45 -15.43 -19.22
N GLY A 65 -8.60 -16.13 -20.35
CA GLY A 65 -7.85 -15.82 -21.56
C GLY A 65 -8.41 -14.59 -22.28
N GLY A 66 -7.79 -14.19 -23.39
CA GLY A 66 -8.39 -13.24 -24.32
C GLY A 66 -8.00 -11.78 -24.12
N TYR A 67 -6.88 -11.51 -23.44
CA TYR A 67 -6.32 -10.16 -23.33
C TYR A 67 -5.64 -9.64 -24.61
N GLY A 68 -5.82 -10.29 -25.76
CA GLY A 68 -5.13 -9.94 -27.02
C GLY A 68 -3.61 -10.17 -26.98
N ASP A 69 -2.95 -10.21 -28.15
CA ASP A 69 -1.51 -10.55 -28.25
C ASP A 69 -0.55 -9.38 -27.96
N SER A 70 -1.07 -8.18 -27.69
CA SER A 70 -0.35 -6.90 -27.71
C SER A 70 0.35 -6.49 -26.40
N GLY A 71 0.40 -7.37 -25.39
CA GLY A 71 0.93 -7.02 -24.05
C GLY A 71 -0.09 -6.32 -23.14
N GLU A 72 -1.34 -6.24 -23.57
CA GLU A 72 -2.48 -5.72 -22.80
C GLU A 72 -2.64 -6.41 -21.44
N ALA A 73 -2.38 -7.72 -21.33
CA ALA A 73 -2.43 -8.45 -20.07
C ALA A 73 -1.56 -7.82 -18.96
N GLY A 74 -0.36 -7.34 -19.29
CA GLY A 74 0.53 -6.70 -18.31
C GLY A 74 0.02 -5.34 -17.84
N THR A 75 -0.56 -4.56 -18.75
CA THR A 75 -1.18 -3.27 -18.41
C THR A 75 -2.43 -3.48 -17.54
N VAL A 76 -3.29 -4.41 -17.92
CA VAL A 76 -4.50 -4.76 -17.16
C VAL A 76 -4.14 -5.25 -15.76
N LEU A 77 -3.15 -6.13 -15.64
CA LEU A 77 -2.67 -6.60 -14.34
C LEU A 77 -2.18 -5.44 -13.47
N ALA A 78 -1.41 -4.50 -14.02
CA ALA A 78 -0.92 -3.34 -13.29
C ALA A 78 -2.05 -2.39 -12.85
N ASP A 79 -3.01 -2.14 -13.74
CA ASP A 79 -4.16 -1.25 -13.47
C ASP A 79 -5.07 -1.84 -12.39
N GLU A 80 -5.32 -3.16 -12.41
CA GLU A 80 -6.13 -3.81 -11.37
C GLU A 80 -5.38 -3.90 -10.03
N ILE A 81 -4.05 -4.08 -10.00
CA ILE A 81 -3.28 -3.99 -8.74
C ILE A 81 -3.35 -2.58 -8.15
N GLN A 82 -3.27 -1.53 -8.98
CA GLN A 82 -3.46 -0.14 -8.52
C GLN A 82 -4.90 0.14 -8.06
N THR A 83 -5.88 -0.49 -8.71
CA THR A 83 -7.28 -0.45 -8.28
C THR A 83 -7.41 -1.08 -6.90
N ALA A 84 -6.83 -2.27 -6.69
CA ALA A 84 -6.77 -2.91 -5.37
C ALA A 84 -6.12 -2.00 -4.31
N ASN A 85 -5.02 -1.30 -4.63
CA ASN A 85 -4.42 -0.33 -3.71
C ASN A 85 -5.40 0.79 -3.29
N SER A 86 -6.13 1.34 -4.27
CA SER A 86 -7.12 2.39 -4.02
C SER A 86 -8.26 1.89 -3.12
N LEU A 87 -8.65 0.62 -3.28
CA LEU A 87 -9.66 -0.03 -2.43
C LEU A 87 -9.15 -0.21 -0.99
N LEU A 88 -7.88 -0.53 -0.80
CA LEU A 88 -7.28 -0.61 0.54
C LEU A 88 -7.29 0.76 1.24
N SER A 89 -6.94 1.84 0.54
CA SER A 89 -7.05 3.20 1.11
C SER A 89 -8.49 3.55 1.49
N GLU A 90 -9.48 3.16 0.68
CA GLU A 90 -10.90 3.37 1.00
C GLU A 90 -11.35 2.58 2.24
N LEU A 91 -10.86 1.35 2.40
CA LEU A 91 -11.11 0.52 3.59
C LEU A 91 -10.59 1.18 4.86
N VAL A 92 -9.39 1.76 4.83
CA VAL A 92 -8.83 2.50 5.97
C VAL A 92 -9.64 3.76 6.26
N ALA A 93 -10.06 4.50 5.22
CA ALA A 93 -10.89 5.68 5.39
C ALA A 93 -12.25 5.37 6.05
N THR A 94 -12.84 4.21 5.71
CA THR A 94 -14.13 3.76 6.27
C THR A 94 -13.97 3.17 7.67
N ASN A 95 -12.87 2.46 7.92
CA ASN A 95 -12.59 1.83 9.20
C ASN A 95 -11.17 2.19 9.68
N PRO A 96 -11.01 3.29 10.44
CA PRO A 96 -9.70 3.74 10.92
C PRO A 96 -8.93 2.72 11.77
N LYS A 97 -9.57 1.64 12.23
CA LYS A 97 -8.89 0.53 12.93
C LYS A 97 -7.98 -0.29 12.00
N LEU A 98 -8.18 -0.18 10.69
CA LEU A 98 -7.35 -0.80 9.66
C LEU A 98 -6.16 0.08 9.26
N ALA A 99 -5.96 1.23 9.91
CA ALA A 99 -4.85 2.12 9.62
C ALA A 99 -3.50 1.39 9.74
N GLY A 100 -2.65 1.60 8.72
CA GLY A 100 -1.37 0.91 8.60
C GLY A 100 -1.48 -0.54 8.12
N MET A 101 -2.65 -0.98 7.63
CA MET A 101 -2.72 -2.23 6.86
C MET A 101 -2.03 -2.08 5.52
N GLY A 102 -1.45 -3.18 5.06
CA GLY A 102 -0.89 -3.31 3.73
C GLY A 102 -0.70 -4.77 3.36
N THR A 103 -0.34 -5.02 2.11
CA THR A 103 -0.03 -6.37 1.65
C THR A 103 1.02 -6.35 0.56
N THR A 104 1.86 -7.37 0.51
CA THR A 104 2.66 -7.66 -0.69
C THR A 104 1.74 -8.15 -1.80
N VAL A 105 2.22 -8.11 -3.04
CA VAL A 105 1.61 -8.79 -4.19
C VAL A 105 2.72 -9.34 -5.06
N THR A 106 2.64 -10.63 -5.36
CA THR A 106 3.41 -11.26 -6.42
C THR A 106 2.43 -12.04 -7.30
N ALA A 107 2.28 -11.60 -8.55
CA ALA A 107 1.26 -12.13 -9.45
C ALA A 107 1.86 -12.47 -10.82
N ILE A 108 1.34 -13.54 -11.42
CA ILE A 108 1.57 -13.92 -12.81
C ILE A 108 0.23 -14.05 -13.54
N LEU A 109 0.18 -13.54 -14.77
CA LEU A 109 -0.99 -13.63 -15.65
C LEU A 109 -0.56 -14.16 -17.02
N LEU A 110 -1.04 -15.36 -17.34
CA LEU A 110 -0.74 -16.09 -18.58
C LEU A 110 -1.77 -15.76 -19.65
N ASN A 111 -1.28 -15.26 -20.79
CA ASN A 111 -2.10 -14.97 -21.96
C ASN A 111 -1.37 -15.43 -23.24
N GLY A 112 -1.87 -16.51 -23.84
CA GLY A 112 -1.23 -17.13 -24.99
C GLY A 112 0.15 -17.66 -24.61
N THR A 113 1.22 -17.15 -25.23
CA THR A 113 2.62 -17.51 -24.95
C THR A 113 3.36 -16.47 -24.10
N LYS A 114 2.65 -15.45 -23.61
CA LYS A 114 3.18 -14.37 -22.79
C LYS A 114 2.70 -14.54 -21.36
N LEU A 115 3.61 -14.39 -20.42
CA LEU A 115 3.33 -14.33 -18.99
C LEU A 115 3.68 -12.94 -18.49
N ALA A 116 2.67 -12.17 -18.09
CA ALA A 116 2.86 -10.91 -17.39
C ALA A 116 3.17 -11.19 -15.93
N PHE A 117 4.16 -10.51 -15.38
CA PHE A 117 4.60 -10.61 -14.00
C PHE A 117 4.51 -9.23 -13.36
N ALA A 118 3.90 -9.18 -12.18
CA ALA A 118 3.80 -7.98 -11.36
C ALA A 118 4.22 -8.30 -9.93
N HIS A 119 5.06 -7.44 -9.35
CA HIS A 119 5.63 -7.67 -8.03
C HIS A 119 5.77 -6.39 -7.20
N ILE A 120 5.44 -6.52 -5.92
CA ILE A 120 5.70 -5.54 -4.87
C ILE A 120 5.74 -6.21 -3.50
N GLY A 121 6.84 -6.00 -2.77
CA GLY A 121 7.05 -6.52 -1.42
C GLY A 121 8.25 -7.44 -1.39
N ASP A 122 8.26 -8.42 -0.50
CA ASP A 122 9.34 -9.39 -0.33
C ASP A 122 8.90 -10.85 -0.48
N SER A 123 7.64 -11.07 -0.86
CA SER A 123 7.22 -12.34 -1.45
C SER A 123 7.99 -12.61 -2.73
N ARG A 124 8.21 -13.88 -3.09
CA ARG A 124 9.13 -14.24 -4.16
C ARG A 124 8.48 -15.06 -5.26
N ALA A 125 8.99 -14.87 -6.46
CA ALA A 125 8.69 -15.72 -7.62
C ALA A 125 9.96 -16.35 -8.15
N TYR A 126 9.91 -17.65 -8.42
CA TYR A 126 10.99 -18.42 -9.04
C TYR A 126 10.48 -19.07 -10.32
N ARG A 127 11.35 -19.14 -11.32
CA ARG A 127 11.10 -19.80 -12.60
C ARG A 127 12.06 -20.96 -12.78
N MET A 128 11.52 -22.13 -13.06
CA MET A 128 12.25 -23.32 -13.50
C MET A 128 12.05 -23.49 -15.00
N ARG A 129 13.12 -23.31 -15.78
CA ARG A 129 13.14 -23.57 -17.22
C ARG A 129 14.26 -24.53 -17.57
N GLY A 130 13.89 -25.73 -18.01
CA GLY A 130 14.83 -26.84 -18.17
C GLY A 130 15.52 -27.15 -16.84
N ASN A 131 16.83 -26.95 -16.75
CA ASN A 131 17.60 -27.21 -15.53
C ASN A 131 17.99 -25.93 -14.75
N LYS A 132 17.48 -24.75 -15.15
CA LYS A 132 17.77 -23.49 -14.49
C LYS A 132 16.62 -23.09 -13.56
N PHE A 133 16.94 -22.88 -12.29
CA PHE A 133 16.04 -22.34 -11.29
C PHE A 133 16.52 -20.93 -10.91
N GLU A 134 15.74 -19.91 -11.25
CA GLU A 134 16.12 -18.51 -11.09
C GLU A 134 15.02 -17.74 -10.34
N GLN A 135 15.43 -16.90 -9.39
CA GLN A 135 14.51 -15.96 -8.75
C GLN A 135 14.24 -14.80 -9.71
N MET A 136 12.97 -14.54 -9.98
CA MET A 136 12.51 -13.51 -10.91
C MET A 136 12.15 -12.19 -10.20
N SER A 137 11.76 -12.25 -8.92
CA SER A 137 11.45 -11.09 -8.09
C SER A 137 12.71 -10.49 -7.44
N VAL A 138 12.67 -9.19 -7.16
CA VAL A 138 13.67 -8.50 -6.33
C VAL A 138 12.98 -7.95 -5.10
N ASP A 139 13.36 -8.44 -3.92
CA ASP A 139 12.69 -8.06 -2.68
C ASP A 139 12.75 -6.53 -2.44
N HIS A 140 11.61 -5.92 -2.17
CA HIS A 140 11.50 -4.51 -1.81
C HIS A 140 11.78 -4.29 -0.31
N THR A 141 12.88 -4.82 0.19
CA THR A 141 13.30 -4.69 1.59
C THR A 141 14.43 -3.68 1.76
N PHE A 142 14.59 -3.18 2.98
CA PHE A 142 15.68 -2.28 3.35
C PHE A 142 17.05 -2.93 3.11
N VAL A 143 17.19 -4.23 3.41
CA VAL A 143 18.45 -4.96 3.20
C VAL A 143 18.75 -5.13 1.72
N GLN A 144 17.74 -5.41 0.88
CA GLN A 144 17.95 -5.50 -0.57
C GLN A 144 18.41 -4.16 -1.16
N ARG A 145 17.88 -3.04 -0.67
CA ARG A 145 18.37 -1.71 -1.06
C ARG A 145 19.84 -1.51 -0.70
N LEU A 146 20.28 -1.93 0.50
CA LEU A 146 21.67 -1.83 0.90
C LEU A 146 22.59 -2.71 0.03
N ILE A 147 22.12 -3.89 -0.38
CA ILE A 147 22.83 -4.75 -1.34
C ILE A 147 22.98 -4.03 -2.68
N ASN A 148 21.88 -3.49 -3.22
CA ASN A 148 21.88 -2.79 -4.50
C ASN A 148 22.80 -1.55 -4.49
N GLU A 149 22.90 -0.85 -3.36
CA GLU A 149 23.82 0.28 -3.14
C GLU A 149 25.29 -0.16 -2.89
N GLY A 150 25.58 -1.46 -2.81
CA GLY A 150 26.91 -2.01 -2.51
C GLY A 150 27.37 -1.79 -1.07
N ARG A 151 26.44 -1.50 -0.16
CA ARG A 151 26.68 -1.20 1.26
C ARG A 151 26.57 -2.41 2.17
N LEU A 152 25.98 -3.50 1.69
CA LEU A 152 25.80 -4.77 2.39
C LEU A 152 26.07 -5.91 1.41
N ARG A 153 26.74 -6.98 1.86
CA ARG A 153 26.90 -8.19 1.04
C ARG A 153 25.64 -9.06 1.13
N PRO A 154 25.27 -9.81 0.08
CA PRO A 154 24.09 -10.70 0.13
C PRO A 154 24.10 -11.68 1.30
N GLU A 155 25.27 -12.24 1.62
CA GLU A 155 25.47 -13.17 2.75
C GLU A 155 25.17 -12.55 4.12
N GLU A 156 25.32 -11.22 4.24
CA GLU A 156 25.11 -10.49 5.50
C GLU A 156 23.62 -10.13 5.71
N ALA A 157 22.80 -10.19 4.67
CA ALA A 157 21.39 -9.77 4.73
C ALA A 157 20.51 -10.70 5.56
N GLU A 158 20.76 -12.02 5.53
CA GLU A 158 19.94 -13.01 6.25
C GLU A 158 19.98 -12.86 7.77
N THR A 159 21.08 -12.31 8.29
CA THR A 159 21.31 -12.10 9.73
C THR A 159 21.09 -10.65 10.16
N HIS A 160 20.73 -9.76 9.23
CA HIS A 160 20.58 -8.35 9.52
C HIS A 160 19.33 -8.08 10.40
N PRO A 161 19.42 -7.21 11.43
CA PRO A 161 18.31 -6.93 12.34
C PRO A 161 17.05 -6.38 11.66
N HIS A 162 17.23 -5.67 10.54
CA HIS A 162 16.16 -5.04 9.77
C HIS A 162 15.86 -5.76 8.45
N LYS A 163 16.08 -7.07 8.37
CA LYS A 163 15.88 -7.84 7.13
C LYS A 163 14.40 -7.89 6.68
N ASN A 164 13.46 -7.89 7.63
CA ASN A 164 12.02 -7.89 7.35
C ASN A 164 11.44 -6.45 7.21
N VAL A 165 12.27 -5.42 7.10
CA VAL A 165 11.76 -4.04 6.94
C VAL A 165 11.45 -3.80 5.46
N LEU A 166 10.16 -3.81 5.15
CA LEU A 166 9.62 -3.50 3.82
C LEU A 166 9.75 -2.02 3.48
N MET A 167 10.06 -1.75 2.21
CA MET A 167 10.20 -0.42 1.63
C MET A 167 9.06 -0.06 0.67
N ARG A 168 8.42 -1.06 0.06
CA ARG A 168 7.27 -0.91 -0.85
C ARG A 168 6.24 -1.99 -0.52
N VAL A 169 4.98 -1.59 -0.40
CA VAL A 169 3.84 -2.46 -0.11
C VAL A 169 2.56 -1.81 -0.67
N LEU A 170 1.53 -2.58 -0.99
CA LEU A 170 0.19 -2.02 -1.21
C LEU A 170 -0.41 -1.62 0.13
N GLY A 171 -1.16 -0.52 0.19
CA GLY A 171 -1.89 -0.11 1.38
C GLY A 171 -2.05 1.40 1.48
N ASP A 172 -2.42 1.86 2.67
CA ASP A 172 -2.74 3.28 2.92
C ASP A 172 -1.51 4.20 3.10
N VAL A 173 -0.30 3.68 2.92
CA VAL A 173 0.94 4.46 3.11
C VAL A 173 1.32 5.22 1.83
N ASP A 174 1.09 4.63 0.66
CA ASP A 174 1.39 5.22 -0.64
C ASP A 174 0.19 5.06 -1.57
N ALA A 175 -0.28 6.17 -2.15
CA ALA A 175 -1.44 6.17 -3.03
C ALA A 175 -1.14 5.55 -4.40
N SER A 176 0.13 5.57 -4.84
CA SER A 176 0.54 5.03 -6.14
C SER A 176 1.91 4.34 -6.00
N PRO A 177 1.95 3.17 -5.34
CA PRO A 177 3.19 2.44 -5.19
C PRO A 177 3.70 2.04 -6.57
N GLU A 178 5.00 2.24 -6.79
CA GLU A 178 5.67 1.72 -7.99
C GLU A 178 5.52 0.18 -7.98
N LEU A 179 5.22 -0.42 -9.12
CA LEU A 179 5.14 -1.87 -9.30
C LEU A 179 6.27 -2.34 -10.21
N ASP A 180 6.89 -3.47 -9.87
CA ASP A 180 7.86 -4.10 -10.76
C ASP A 180 7.10 -4.95 -11.77
N LEU A 181 7.09 -4.52 -13.02
CA LEU A 181 6.37 -5.16 -14.12
C LEU A 181 7.35 -5.74 -15.14
N THR A 182 7.16 -7.00 -15.51
CA THR A 182 7.96 -7.65 -16.56
C THR A 182 7.09 -8.61 -17.35
N SER A 183 7.40 -8.81 -18.63
CA SER A 183 6.75 -9.83 -19.45
C SER A 183 7.76 -10.88 -19.88
N PHE A 184 7.37 -12.14 -19.79
CA PHE A 184 8.19 -13.29 -20.17
C PHE A 184 7.53 -14.06 -21.29
N ASP A 185 8.33 -14.50 -22.25
CA ASP A 185 7.94 -15.59 -23.15
C ASP A 185 8.00 -16.91 -22.38
N VAL A 186 6.92 -17.70 -22.47
CA VAL A 186 6.80 -19.00 -21.80
C VAL A 186 6.59 -20.12 -22.80
N GLU A 187 7.16 -21.27 -22.47
CA GLU A 187 7.01 -22.52 -23.19
C GLU A 187 6.39 -23.60 -22.30
N GLU A 188 5.80 -24.61 -22.92
CA GLU A 188 5.29 -25.79 -22.22
C GLU A 188 6.41 -26.50 -21.43
N GLY A 189 6.07 -26.97 -20.23
CA GLY A 189 6.99 -27.65 -19.32
C GLY A 189 7.79 -26.71 -18.40
N GLU A 190 7.59 -25.40 -18.51
CA GLU A 190 8.10 -24.46 -17.51
C GLU A 190 7.30 -24.53 -16.20
N ARG A 191 7.98 -24.36 -15.07
CA ARG A 191 7.35 -24.32 -13.74
C ARG A 191 7.65 -23.02 -13.03
N TRP A 192 6.63 -22.45 -12.41
CA TRP A 192 6.70 -21.26 -11.58
C TRP A 192 6.39 -21.61 -10.13
N LEU A 193 7.14 -21.02 -9.21
CA LEU A 193 6.88 -21.06 -7.77
C LEU A 193 6.69 -19.64 -7.27
N LEU A 194 5.51 -19.33 -6.75
CA LEU A 194 5.25 -18.09 -6.01
C LEU A 194 5.18 -18.42 -4.52
N CYS A 195 5.75 -17.60 -3.64
CA CYS A 195 5.71 -17.85 -2.20
C CYS A 195 5.76 -16.57 -1.36
N SER A 196 5.15 -16.61 -0.17
CA SER A 196 5.36 -15.58 0.86
C SER A 196 6.73 -15.73 1.52
N ASP A 197 7.11 -14.77 2.37
CA ASP A 197 8.41 -14.75 3.03
C ASP A 197 8.62 -15.94 4.00
N GLY A 198 7.53 -16.58 4.44
CA GLY A 198 7.54 -17.76 5.28
C GLY A 198 8.28 -18.95 4.68
N LEU A 199 8.39 -19.06 3.36
CA LEU A 199 9.20 -20.11 2.73
C LEU A 199 10.72 -19.87 2.90
N ASN A 200 11.15 -18.64 3.21
CA ASN A 200 12.57 -18.28 3.30
C ASN A 200 13.31 -18.99 4.45
N TYR A 201 12.59 -19.63 5.39
CA TYR A 201 13.18 -20.49 6.42
C TYR A 201 13.67 -21.84 5.89
N VAL A 202 13.26 -22.22 4.68
CA VAL A 202 13.79 -23.38 3.97
C VAL A 202 14.96 -22.91 3.08
N PRO A 203 16.17 -23.48 3.25
CA PRO A 203 17.32 -23.12 2.42
C PRO A 203 17.05 -23.27 0.91
N HIS A 204 17.51 -22.30 0.12
CA HIS A 204 17.31 -22.26 -1.33
C HIS A 204 17.65 -23.58 -2.06
N PRO A 205 18.76 -24.28 -1.78
CA PRO A 205 19.07 -25.55 -2.45
C PRO A 205 18.05 -26.66 -2.18
N ILE A 206 17.37 -26.63 -1.03
CA ILE A 206 16.33 -27.60 -0.68
C ILE A 206 15.04 -27.26 -1.44
N VAL A 207 14.70 -25.97 -1.55
CA VAL A 207 13.56 -25.51 -2.36
C VAL A 207 13.77 -25.90 -3.83
N GLU A 208 14.92 -25.57 -4.42
CA GLU A 208 15.27 -25.91 -5.80
C GLU A 208 15.14 -27.42 -6.05
N ARG A 209 15.71 -28.24 -5.16
CA ARG A 209 15.66 -29.69 -5.27
C ARG A 209 14.22 -30.20 -5.23
N THR A 210 13.40 -29.69 -4.31
CA THR A 210 12.00 -30.12 -4.15
C THR A 210 11.19 -29.78 -5.40
N VAL A 211 11.33 -28.55 -5.92
CA VAL A 211 10.65 -28.08 -7.14
C VAL A 211 11.06 -28.89 -8.37
N ARG A 212 12.31 -29.36 -8.42
CA ARG A 212 12.86 -30.18 -9.51
C ARG A 212 12.45 -31.65 -9.44
N GLU A 213 12.46 -32.25 -8.26
CA GLU A 213 12.30 -33.71 -8.10
C GLU A 213 10.83 -34.16 -8.05
N ILE A 214 9.91 -33.31 -7.58
CA ILE A 214 8.50 -33.67 -7.41
C ILE A 214 7.70 -33.17 -8.61
N GLU A 215 7.24 -34.07 -9.48
CA GLU A 215 6.54 -33.70 -10.72
C GLU A 215 5.13 -33.18 -10.48
N ASP A 216 4.41 -33.64 -9.45
CA ASP A 216 3.07 -33.16 -9.18
C ASP A 216 3.09 -31.81 -8.43
N PRO A 217 2.41 -30.75 -8.91
CA PRO A 217 2.33 -29.46 -8.22
C PRO A 217 1.78 -29.55 -6.80
N GLY A 218 0.78 -30.40 -6.57
CA GLY A 218 0.13 -30.59 -5.27
C GLY A 218 1.09 -31.21 -4.27
N GLU A 219 1.70 -32.35 -4.61
CA GLU A 219 2.71 -33.00 -3.78
C GLU A 219 3.91 -32.07 -3.51
N CYS A 220 4.31 -31.27 -4.51
CA CYS A 220 5.40 -30.32 -4.38
C CYS A 220 5.06 -29.21 -3.38
N ALA A 221 3.88 -28.59 -3.52
CA ALA A 221 3.40 -27.57 -2.60
C ALA A 221 3.27 -28.12 -1.17
N ASP A 222 2.67 -29.31 -1.00
CA ASP A 222 2.53 -29.97 0.30
C ASP A 222 3.90 -30.25 0.94
N LYS A 223 4.87 -30.69 0.13
CA LYS A 223 6.23 -30.93 0.60
C LYS A 223 6.92 -29.65 1.06
N LEU A 224 6.77 -28.55 0.32
CA LEU A 224 7.34 -27.25 0.68
C LEU A 224 6.76 -26.75 2.02
N ILE A 225 5.44 -26.83 2.21
CA ILE A 225 4.80 -26.50 3.50
C ILE A 225 5.35 -27.39 4.62
N ALA A 226 5.42 -28.70 4.42
CA ALA A 226 5.93 -29.63 5.42
C ALA A 226 7.39 -29.33 5.81
N LEU A 227 8.24 -28.97 4.84
CA LEU A 227 9.62 -28.56 5.09
C LEU A 227 9.69 -27.27 5.91
N THR A 228 8.87 -26.27 5.59
CA THR A 228 8.80 -25.01 6.34
C THR A 228 8.34 -25.23 7.77
N LEU A 229 7.29 -26.05 7.97
CA LEU A 229 6.80 -26.41 9.30
C LEU A 229 7.83 -27.20 10.12
N ALA A 230 8.65 -28.03 9.47
CA ALA A 230 9.74 -28.76 10.10
C ALA A 230 10.92 -27.84 10.48
N ALA A 231 11.15 -26.76 9.72
CA ALA A 231 12.11 -25.70 10.05
C ALA A 231 11.63 -24.76 11.16
N GLY A 232 10.38 -24.91 11.62
CA GLY A 232 9.80 -24.20 12.76
C GLY A 232 8.74 -23.16 12.40
N ALA A 233 8.63 -22.73 11.14
CA ALA A 233 7.63 -21.80 10.59
C ALA A 233 7.18 -20.70 11.58
N PRO A 234 8.04 -19.71 11.89
CA PRO A 234 7.68 -18.62 12.79
C PRO A 234 6.67 -17.65 12.18
N ASP A 235 6.48 -17.69 10.86
CA ASP A 235 5.48 -16.89 10.13
C ASP A 235 4.48 -17.75 9.38
N ASN A 236 3.45 -17.10 8.82
CA ASN A 236 2.57 -17.69 7.81
C ASN A 236 3.40 -18.14 6.61
N VAL A 237 2.99 -19.22 5.95
CA VAL A 237 3.66 -19.71 4.75
C VAL A 237 2.63 -20.03 3.70
N THR A 238 2.81 -19.45 2.53
CA THR A 238 1.94 -19.63 1.37
C THR A 238 2.79 -19.89 0.14
N VAL A 239 2.42 -20.91 -0.63
CA VAL A 239 3.11 -21.29 -1.86
C VAL A 239 2.11 -21.63 -2.96
N ILE A 240 2.44 -21.25 -4.20
CA ILE A 240 1.77 -21.71 -5.41
C ILE A 240 2.82 -22.34 -6.31
N VAL A 241 2.60 -23.58 -6.73
CA VAL A 241 3.36 -24.24 -7.78
C VAL A 241 2.49 -24.25 -9.04
N ALA A 242 2.98 -23.71 -10.14
CA ALA A 242 2.23 -23.60 -11.39
C ALA A 242 3.07 -24.05 -12.60
N ASP A 243 2.58 -25.06 -13.30
CA ASP A 243 3.16 -25.64 -14.51
C ASP A 243 2.49 -25.06 -15.75
N ILE A 244 3.31 -24.64 -16.71
CA ILE A 244 2.84 -24.22 -18.03
C ILE A 244 2.60 -25.49 -18.86
N VAL A 245 1.33 -25.77 -19.14
CA VAL A 245 0.92 -26.95 -19.91
C VAL A 245 0.07 -26.54 -21.10
N ALA A 246 0.09 -27.34 -22.17
CA ALA A 246 -0.85 -27.17 -23.27
C ALA A 246 -2.24 -27.68 -22.84
N GLY A 247 -3.25 -26.82 -22.87
CA GLY A 247 -4.64 -27.16 -22.54
C GLY A 247 -5.63 -26.70 -23.62
N LYS A 248 -6.81 -27.32 -23.69
CA LYS A 248 -7.91 -26.75 -24.50
C LYS A 248 -8.68 -25.72 -23.69
N ALA A 249 -9.16 -24.66 -24.34
CA ALA A 249 -9.94 -23.60 -23.70
C ALA A 249 -11.14 -24.14 -22.88
N ASP A 250 -11.75 -25.25 -23.30
CA ASP A 250 -12.97 -25.83 -22.70
C ASP A 250 -12.76 -27.16 -21.93
N ASP A 251 -11.51 -27.58 -21.68
CA ASP A 251 -11.27 -28.80 -20.88
C ASP A 251 -11.48 -28.47 -19.37
N ASP A 252 -12.73 -28.60 -18.90
CA ASP A 252 -13.13 -28.54 -17.47
C ASP A 252 -12.54 -29.70 -16.63
N GLU A 253 -11.87 -30.67 -17.25
CA GLU A 253 -11.11 -31.71 -16.56
C GLU A 253 -9.64 -31.29 -16.36
N SER A 254 -9.41 -30.36 -15.45
CA SER A 254 -8.09 -30.20 -14.83
C SER A 254 -8.12 -30.81 -13.43
N ALA A 255 -7.84 -32.12 -13.39
CA ALA A 255 -7.28 -32.90 -12.29
C ALA A 255 -7.66 -32.48 -10.85
N VAL A 256 -8.90 -32.76 -10.47
CA VAL A 256 -9.24 -33.13 -9.08
C VAL A 256 -9.35 -34.66 -9.03
N ASP A 257 -8.25 -35.36 -9.28
CA ASP A 257 -8.20 -36.82 -9.07
C ASP A 257 -7.96 -37.10 -7.57
N ASP A 258 -9.09 -37.28 -6.90
CA ASP A 258 -9.41 -38.10 -5.71
C ASP A 258 -8.54 -38.15 -4.43
N GLU A 259 -9.29 -38.20 -3.32
CA GLU A 259 -8.96 -38.60 -1.96
C GLU A 259 -8.25 -37.59 -1.02
N LYS A 260 -9.02 -36.55 -0.63
CA LYS A 260 -8.87 -35.92 0.71
C LYS A 260 -9.19 -36.96 1.79
N PRO A 261 -8.25 -37.40 2.65
CA PRO A 261 -8.61 -38.14 3.84
C PRO A 261 -9.37 -37.19 4.78
N PRO A 262 -10.41 -37.65 5.50
CA PRO A 262 -11.16 -36.79 6.40
C PRO A 262 -10.21 -36.18 7.44
N ALA A 263 -10.27 -34.84 7.54
CA ALA A 263 -9.59 -34.07 8.55
C ALA A 263 -9.79 -34.73 9.92
N ALA A 264 -8.69 -35.20 10.53
CA ALA A 264 -8.70 -35.67 11.89
C ALA A 264 -9.19 -34.52 12.80
N PRO A 265 -10.15 -34.77 13.71
CA PRO A 265 -10.70 -33.72 14.54
C PRO A 265 -9.60 -33.15 15.44
N ALA A 266 -9.46 -31.82 15.41
CA ALA A 266 -8.68 -31.08 16.38
C ALA A 266 -9.04 -31.56 17.79
N ALA A 267 -8.04 -32.08 18.50
CA ALA A 267 -8.18 -32.49 19.89
C ALA A 267 -8.67 -31.30 20.72
N ALA A 268 -9.89 -31.42 21.25
CA ALA A 268 -10.47 -30.49 22.18
C ALA A 268 -9.58 -30.39 23.44
N ALA A 269 -8.83 -29.30 23.56
CA ALA A 269 -8.20 -28.92 24.81
C ALA A 269 -9.30 -28.51 25.80
N THR A 270 -9.44 -29.34 26.82
CA THR A 270 -10.40 -29.19 27.92
C THR A 270 -10.04 -27.96 28.76
N VAL A 271 -10.79 -26.86 28.59
CA VAL A 271 -10.74 -25.74 29.55
C VAL A 271 -11.69 -26.06 30.70
N THR A 272 -11.12 -26.39 31.84
CA THR A 272 -11.81 -26.52 33.13
C THR A 272 -12.21 -25.13 33.62
N ALA A 273 -13.46 -24.73 33.40
CA ALA A 273 -14.05 -23.57 34.05
C ALA A 273 -14.55 -23.96 35.44
N SER A 274 -13.89 -23.45 36.48
CA SER A 274 -14.32 -23.55 37.88
C SER A 274 -15.50 -22.60 38.15
N ALA A 275 -16.48 -23.12 38.86
CA ALA A 275 -17.76 -22.51 39.17
C ALA A 275 -17.72 -21.43 40.26
N ALA A 276 -18.59 -20.42 40.10
CA ALA A 276 -19.31 -19.70 41.17
C ALA A 276 -20.53 -19.00 40.51
N ALA A 277 -21.71 -19.62 40.46
CA ALA A 277 -22.77 -19.62 41.47
C ALA A 277 -23.73 -18.40 41.44
N ARG A 278 -24.91 -18.64 40.82
CA ARG A 278 -26.31 -18.30 41.24
C ARG A 278 -26.68 -16.80 41.31
N THR A 279 -27.85 -16.32 40.86
CA THR A 279 -29.22 -16.89 40.86
C THR A 279 -30.16 -16.08 39.94
N PRO A 280 -31.34 -16.62 39.55
CA PRO A 280 -32.18 -16.14 38.44
C PRO A 280 -33.46 -15.42 38.89
N VAL A 281 -34.10 -14.66 37.98
CA VAL A 281 -35.53 -14.32 38.12
C VAL A 281 -36.24 -14.46 36.77
N THR A 282 -37.15 -15.43 36.74
CA THR A 282 -38.21 -15.66 35.75
C THR A 282 -39.39 -14.71 36.00
N SER A 283 -40.04 -14.20 34.95
CA SER A 283 -41.49 -14.44 34.72
C SER A 283 -42.02 -13.62 33.53
N ALA A 284 -42.81 -14.31 32.71
CA ALA A 284 -43.59 -13.86 31.58
C ALA A 284 -44.83 -13.02 31.96
N SER A 285 -45.40 -12.30 30.97
CA SER A 285 -46.84 -12.06 30.71
C SER A 285 -46.96 -10.81 29.83
N ARG A 286 -47.31 -10.93 28.54
CA ARG A 286 -48.66 -10.96 27.92
C ARG A 286 -49.37 -9.59 27.92
N ALA A 287 -49.63 -9.18 26.68
CA ALA A 287 -50.54 -8.18 26.11
C ALA A 287 -51.69 -7.63 26.97
N GLU A 288 -51.95 -6.32 26.81
CA GLU A 288 -53.25 -5.81 26.35
C GLU A 288 -53.20 -4.29 26.06
N SER A 289 -53.84 -3.88 24.97
CA SER A 289 -54.13 -2.49 24.59
C SER A 289 -55.16 -1.86 25.53
N PRO A 290 -55.30 -0.52 25.49
CA PRO A 290 -56.63 0.05 25.60
C PRO A 290 -56.94 1.12 24.53
N THR A 291 -58.23 1.16 24.22
CA THR A 291 -58.97 2.02 23.29
C THR A 291 -59.41 3.35 23.91
N GLY A 292 -59.26 4.44 23.14
CA GLY A 292 -60.25 5.50 22.86
C GLY A 292 -60.76 6.46 23.96
N LYS A 293 -60.62 7.78 23.73
CA LYS A 293 -61.74 8.73 23.46
C LYS A 293 -61.32 10.21 23.25
N GLU A 294 -61.71 10.74 22.09
CA GLU A 294 -62.33 12.04 21.73
C GLU A 294 -62.04 13.35 22.51
N ALA A 295 -61.61 14.38 21.76
CA ALA A 295 -62.38 15.59 21.37
C ALA A 295 -61.60 16.92 21.47
N SER A 296 -61.52 17.66 20.35
CA SER A 296 -61.92 19.09 20.17
C SER A 296 -60.96 19.94 19.32
N GLY A 297 -61.52 20.68 18.35
CA GLY A 297 -61.02 21.99 17.91
C GLY A 297 -60.62 22.11 16.44
N GLU A 298 -61.42 22.84 15.67
CA GLU A 298 -61.31 23.19 14.24
C GLU A 298 -60.15 24.16 13.92
N ASP A 299 -59.65 24.13 12.66
CA ASP A 299 -59.61 25.26 11.71
C ASP A 299 -58.53 25.07 10.59
N GLY A 300 -58.92 25.26 9.32
CA GLY A 300 -58.00 25.81 8.28
C GLY A 300 -57.60 24.98 7.05
N GLU A 301 -58.49 24.89 6.06
CA GLU A 301 -58.30 25.23 4.63
C GLU A 301 -57.23 24.57 3.70
N LEU A 302 -57.75 23.77 2.73
CA LEU A 302 -57.40 23.58 1.29
C LEU A 302 -55.98 23.18 0.81
N GLY A 303 -55.91 22.06 0.05
CA GLY A 303 -54.94 21.89 -1.05
C GLY A 303 -54.50 20.47 -1.42
N GLU A 304 -55.19 19.87 -2.38
CA GLU A 304 -54.70 18.98 -3.47
C GLU A 304 -54.13 17.56 -3.20
N ASP A 305 -54.63 16.62 -4.01
CA ASP A 305 -54.28 15.20 -4.14
C ASP A 305 -52.79 14.97 -4.47
N GLU A 306 -52.18 13.91 -3.92
CA GLU A 306 -51.23 13.05 -4.67
C GLU A 306 -51.00 11.69 -3.98
N ALA A 307 -50.83 10.68 -4.81
CA ALA A 307 -50.88 9.26 -4.48
C ALA A 307 -49.59 8.70 -3.84
N ALA A 308 -49.83 7.79 -2.89
CA ALA A 308 -49.04 6.61 -2.51
C ALA A 308 -47.58 6.48 -3.01
N ARG A 309 -46.63 6.38 -2.06
CA ARG A 309 -45.50 5.43 -2.15
C ARG A 309 -45.24 4.83 -0.77
N HIS A 310 -45.52 3.53 -0.64
CA HIS A 310 -44.97 2.72 0.44
C HIS A 310 -43.46 2.61 0.22
N GLU A 311 -42.66 3.23 1.08
CA GLU A 311 -41.24 2.95 1.16
C GLU A 311 -41.06 1.58 1.84
N VAL A 312 -40.64 0.59 1.05
CA VAL A 312 -40.14 -0.68 1.58
C VAL A 312 -38.80 -0.37 2.25
N PRO A 313 -38.56 -0.80 3.50
CA PRO A 313 -37.26 -0.61 4.14
C PRO A 313 -36.22 -1.43 3.38
N THR A 314 -35.36 -0.78 2.59
CA THR A 314 -34.23 -1.43 1.94
C THR A 314 -33.18 -1.74 3.00
N ASP A 315 -32.86 -3.02 3.18
CA ASP A 315 -31.78 -3.46 4.07
C ASP A 315 -30.45 -2.83 3.60
N PRO A 316 -29.74 -2.06 4.44
CA PRO A 316 -28.46 -1.44 4.08
C PRO A 316 -27.36 -2.45 3.69
N ASN A 317 -27.52 -3.74 4.00
CA ASN A 317 -26.56 -4.79 3.68
C ASN A 317 -26.88 -5.54 2.38
N LEU A 318 -28.00 -5.25 1.71
CA LEU A 318 -28.44 -5.98 0.51
C LEU A 318 -27.38 -5.97 -0.60
N GLY A 319 -26.65 -4.87 -0.75
CA GLY A 319 -25.55 -4.75 -1.72
C GLY A 319 -24.33 -5.62 -1.40
N ALA A 320 -23.97 -5.77 -0.12
CA ALA A 320 -22.85 -6.62 0.28
C ALA A 320 -23.14 -8.11 0.03
N HIS A 321 -24.38 -8.52 0.28
CA HIS A 321 -24.85 -9.89 0.03
C HIS A 321 -24.88 -10.24 -1.46
N LEU A 322 -25.37 -9.35 -2.32
CA LEU A 322 -25.40 -9.55 -3.77
C LEU A 322 -24.00 -9.75 -4.34
N SER A 323 -23.04 -8.97 -3.86
CA SER A 323 -21.68 -9.04 -4.37
C SER A 323 -20.88 -10.23 -3.88
N ALA A 324 -21.15 -10.69 -2.65
CA ALA A 324 -20.60 -11.95 -2.16
C ALA A 324 -21.13 -13.13 -2.96
N GLU A 325 -22.41 -13.09 -3.34
CA GLU A 325 -23.01 -14.11 -4.20
C GLU A 325 -22.44 -14.10 -5.62
N VAL A 326 -22.22 -12.91 -6.21
CA VAL A 326 -21.57 -12.79 -7.53
C VAL A 326 -20.15 -13.34 -7.48
N LEU A 327 -19.36 -12.98 -6.47
CA LEU A 327 -17.99 -13.49 -6.35
C LEU A 327 -17.96 -15.01 -6.15
N ARG A 328 -18.90 -15.56 -5.36
CA ARG A 328 -19.05 -17.01 -5.25
C ARG A 328 -19.45 -17.65 -6.57
N SER A 329 -20.41 -17.08 -7.29
CA SER A 329 -20.80 -17.56 -8.61
C SER A 329 -19.65 -17.48 -9.61
N GLU A 330 -18.77 -16.47 -9.52
CA GLU A 330 -17.56 -16.36 -10.36
C GLU A 330 -16.51 -17.40 -9.98
N LEU A 331 -16.27 -17.61 -8.68
CA LEU A 331 -15.37 -18.64 -8.18
C LEU A 331 -15.90 -20.04 -8.59
N ASP A 332 -17.18 -20.32 -8.40
CA ASP A 332 -17.82 -21.59 -8.75
C ASP A 332 -17.87 -21.83 -10.28
N SER A 333 -17.71 -20.77 -11.09
CA SER A 333 -17.75 -20.88 -12.55
C SER A 333 -16.49 -21.49 -13.18
N ARG A 334 -15.38 -21.59 -12.42
CA ARG A 334 -14.09 -22.08 -12.93
C ARG A 334 -13.32 -22.86 -11.88
N PRO A 335 -12.55 -23.89 -12.28
CA PRO A 335 -11.62 -24.54 -11.38
C PRO A 335 -10.57 -23.52 -10.92
N HIS A 336 -10.40 -23.41 -9.61
CA HIS A 336 -9.42 -22.54 -8.97
C HIS A 336 -9.07 -23.11 -7.58
N GLU A 337 -7.91 -22.71 -7.04
CA GLU A 337 -7.57 -22.91 -5.63
C GLU A 337 -7.44 -21.55 -4.95
N LEU A 338 -8.26 -21.32 -3.93
CA LEU A 338 -8.19 -20.16 -3.05
C LEU A 338 -7.74 -20.62 -1.66
N VAL A 339 -6.68 -20.03 -1.10
CA VAL A 339 -6.11 -20.42 0.20
C VAL A 339 -5.79 -19.20 1.08
N GLY A 340 -5.57 -19.45 2.37
CA GLY A 340 -5.22 -18.42 3.34
C GLY A 340 -6.43 -17.61 3.83
N ALA A 341 -6.22 -16.33 4.14
CA ALA A 341 -7.26 -15.43 4.65
C ALA A 341 -8.39 -15.22 3.64
N ALA A 342 -8.08 -15.19 2.34
CA ALA A 342 -9.09 -15.07 1.28
C ALA A 342 -10.08 -16.24 1.27
N ALA A 343 -9.60 -17.48 1.48
CA ALA A 343 -10.46 -18.65 1.58
C ALA A 343 -11.38 -18.56 2.80
N ALA A 344 -10.82 -18.19 3.96
CA ALA A 344 -11.60 -18.00 5.18
C ALA A 344 -12.66 -16.88 5.03
N ALA A 345 -12.35 -15.80 4.31
CA ALA A 345 -13.28 -14.71 4.02
C ALA A 345 -14.43 -15.16 3.09
N ALA A 346 -14.13 -15.96 2.06
CA ALA A 346 -15.12 -16.49 1.13
C ALA A 346 -16.11 -17.46 1.81
N GLU A 347 -15.59 -18.37 2.64
CA GLU A 347 -16.37 -19.36 3.40
C GLU A 347 -17.25 -18.70 4.47
N SER A 348 -16.69 -17.78 5.25
CA SER A 348 -17.43 -17.10 6.33
C SER A 348 -18.48 -16.11 5.81
N GLY A 349 -18.40 -15.73 4.53
CA GLY A 349 -19.21 -14.66 3.95
C GLY A 349 -18.92 -13.29 4.51
N SER A 350 -17.87 -13.16 5.33
CA SER A 350 -17.30 -11.90 5.78
C SER A 350 -16.29 -11.40 4.74
N LEU A 351 -16.73 -11.28 3.48
CA LEU A 351 -15.93 -10.57 2.49
C LEU A 351 -15.78 -9.12 2.95
N PRO A 352 -14.57 -8.54 2.91
CA PRO A 352 -14.39 -7.12 3.18
C PRO A 352 -15.38 -6.31 2.33
N SER A 353 -16.08 -5.33 2.94
CA SER A 353 -17.23 -4.61 2.35
C SER A 353 -16.95 -3.86 1.03
N VAL A 354 -15.70 -3.90 0.58
CA VAL A 354 -15.19 -3.27 -0.63
C VAL A 354 -14.93 -4.29 -1.74
N ALA A 355 -14.53 -5.54 -1.44
CA ALA A 355 -14.56 -6.63 -2.42
C ALA A 355 -15.99 -6.82 -2.97
N SER A 356 -17.00 -6.60 -2.12
CA SER A 356 -18.39 -6.51 -2.55
C SER A 356 -18.67 -5.32 -3.47
N ARG A 357 -18.05 -4.16 -3.26
CA ARG A 357 -18.26 -3.01 -4.14
C ARG A 357 -17.58 -3.17 -5.48
N THR A 358 -16.44 -3.86 -5.58
CA THR A 358 -15.85 -4.18 -6.88
C THR A 358 -16.69 -5.17 -7.66
N ALA A 359 -17.14 -6.26 -7.03
CA ALA A 359 -18.09 -7.18 -7.67
C ALA A 359 -19.39 -6.47 -8.09
N ALA A 360 -19.92 -5.52 -7.30
CA ALA A 360 -21.06 -4.70 -7.71
C ALA A 360 -20.73 -3.73 -8.85
N ARG A 361 -19.55 -3.11 -8.87
CA ARG A 361 -19.09 -2.21 -9.93
C ARG A 361 -18.85 -2.98 -11.23
N ARG A 362 -18.34 -4.20 -11.15
CA ARG A 362 -18.17 -5.14 -12.26
C ARG A 362 -19.52 -5.66 -12.76
N ALA A 363 -20.41 -6.09 -11.87
CA ALA A 363 -21.77 -6.47 -12.22
C ALA A 363 -22.51 -5.30 -12.90
N ALA A 364 -22.34 -4.07 -12.41
CA ALA A 364 -22.88 -2.87 -13.05
C ALA A 364 -22.25 -2.63 -14.43
N ALA A 365 -20.93 -2.81 -14.60
CA ALA A 365 -20.26 -2.69 -15.88
C ALA A 365 -20.78 -3.74 -16.90
N LEU A 366 -20.90 -5.01 -16.50
CA LEU A 366 -21.45 -6.09 -17.32
C LEU A 366 -22.90 -5.82 -17.72
N LEU A 367 -23.73 -5.30 -16.80
CA LEU A 367 -25.11 -4.91 -17.10
C LEU A 367 -25.19 -3.73 -18.07
N THR A 368 -24.23 -2.81 -18.05
CA THR A 368 -24.16 -1.71 -19.01
C THR A 368 -23.60 -2.11 -20.39
N HIS A 369 -22.86 -3.23 -20.47
CA HIS A 369 -22.28 -3.74 -21.72
C HIS A 369 -23.12 -4.82 -22.42
N ARG A 370 -24.22 -5.31 -21.82
CA ARG A 370 -25.10 -6.37 -22.38
C ARG A 370 -26.15 -5.90 -23.40
N ALA A 371 -26.10 -4.65 -23.86
CA ALA A 371 -26.92 -4.20 -24.98
C ALA A 371 -26.13 -4.39 -26.29
N GLU A 372 -26.15 -5.60 -26.86
CA GLU A 372 -25.60 -5.83 -28.19
C GLU A 372 -26.47 -5.16 -29.26
N PRO A 373 -25.85 -4.61 -30.32
CA PRO A 373 -26.45 -4.63 -31.63
C PRO A 373 -25.68 -5.62 -32.51
N GLU A 374 -26.35 -6.70 -32.91
CA GLU A 374 -26.12 -7.35 -34.19
C GLU A 374 -26.43 -6.32 -35.28
N VAL A 375 -25.45 -5.83 -36.04
CA VAL A 375 -25.68 -5.36 -37.42
C VAL A 375 -24.44 -5.59 -38.27
N GLU A 376 -24.67 -6.23 -39.41
CA GLU A 376 -23.77 -6.40 -40.55
C GLU A 376 -23.16 -5.07 -41.02
N VAL A 377 -21.94 -5.17 -41.55
CA VAL A 377 -21.18 -4.06 -42.11
C VAL A 377 -21.87 -3.55 -43.37
N GLU A 378 -22.45 -2.36 -43.30
CA GLU A 378 -22.69 -1.52 -44.49
C GLU A 378 -22.37 -0.06 -44.16
N ASP A 379 -21.40 0.48 -44.90
CA ASP A 379 -20.84 1.83 -44.75
C ASP A 379 -21.92 2.91 -44.93
N THR A 380 -22.44 3.46 -43.83
CA THR A 380 -23.16 4.74 -43.85
C THR A 380 -22.72 5.61 -42.68
N GLU A 381 -21.92 6.63 -42.99
CA GLU A 381 -21.52 7.69 -42.06
C GLU A 381 -22.77 8.38 -41.49
N THR A 382 -23.10 8.12 -40.23
CA THR A 382 -24.24 8.73 -39.53
C THR A 382 -23.78 9.86 -38.61
N GLU A 383 -24.60 10.91 -38.54
CA GLU A 383 -24.39 12.25 -37.96
C GLU A 383 -23.94 12.29 -36.47
N ALA A 384 -23.84 11.15 -35.79
CA ALA A 384 -23.51 11.00 -34.37
C ALA A 384 -22.07 11.40 -33.99
N ASP A 385 -21.12 11.37 -34.95
CA ASP A 385 -19.71 11.70 -34.70
C ASP A 385 -19.43 13.21 -34.60
N THR A 386 -20.34 14.04 -35.12
CA THR A 386 -20.19 15.50 -35.07
C THR A 386 -20.47 16.05 -33.65
N MET A 387 -21.43 15.45 -32.93
CA MET A 387 -21.89 15.93 -31.63
C MET A 387 -20.88 15.62 -30.49
N ARG A 388 -20.19 14.47 -30.56
CA ARG A 388 -19.19 14.05 -29.55
C ARG A 388 -17.94 14.93 -29.53
N ARG A 389 -17.58 15.56 -30.66
CA ARG A 389 -16.42 16.47 -30.76
C ARG A 389 -16.69 17.84 -30.12
N GLN A 390 -17.93 18.32 -30.16
CA GLN A 390 -18.29 19.60 -29.57
C GLN A 390 -18.29 19.53 -28.03
N LEU A 391 -18.80 18.44 -27.44
CA LEU A 391 -18.85 18.27 -25.98
C LEU A 391 -17.47 18.25 -25.33
N ARG A 392 -16.48 17.58 -25.95
CA ARG A 392 -15.08 17.54 -25.46
C ARG A 392 -14.35 18.89 -25.53
N ARG A 393 -14.84 19.84 -26.34
CA ARG A 393 -14.29 21.22 -26.38
C ARG A 393 -14.84 22.04 -25.22
N TRP A 394 -16.13 21.95 -24.93
CA TRP A 394 -16.74 22.66 -23.82
C TRP A 394 -16.25 22.17 -22.45
N VAL A 395 -16.07 20.86 -22.27
CA VAL A 395 -15.49 20.31 -21.03
C VAL A 395 -14.08 20.83 -20.77
N ARG A 396 -13.23 20.91 -21.82
CA ARG A 396 -11.88 21.48 -21.71
C ARG A 396 -11.88 22.98 -21.39
N LEU A 397 -12.82 23.74 -21.96
CA LEU A 397 -12.98 25.16 -21.67
C LEU A 397 -13.45 25.42 -20.24
N ILE A 398 -14.39 24.61 -19.73
CA ILE A 398 -14.88 24.70 -18.36
C ILE A 398 -13.74 24.37 -17.38
N LEU A 399 -12.98 23.30 -17.64
CA LEU A 399 -11.83 22.93 -16.79
C LEU A 399 -10.76 24.03 -16.77
N ALA A 400 -10.44 24.62 -17.93
CA ALA A 400 -9.50 25.73 -18.02
C ALA A 400 -9.99 26.98 -17.26
N ALA A 401 -11.30 27.26 -17.31
CA ALA A 401 -11.89 28.37 -16.57
C ALA A 401 -11.82 28.16 -15.04
N VAL A 402 -12.07 26.93 -14.57
CA VAL A 402 -11.97 26.58 -13.13
C VAL A 402 -10.54 26.75 -12.63
N VAL A 403 -9.55 26.27 -13.40
CA VAL A 403 -8.13 26.45 -13.05
C VAL A 403 -7.74 27.93 -13.01
N ALA A 404 -8.20 28.73 -13.98
CA ALA A 404 -7.95 30.17 -13.99
C ALA A 404 -8.54 30.87 -12.76
N VAL A 405 -9.77 30.51 -12.35
CA VAL A 405 -10.41 31.06 -11.15
C VAL A 405 -9.64 30.67 -9.89
N ALA A 406 -9.18 29.42 -9.77
CA ALA A 406 -8.38 28.96 -8.63
C ALA A 406 -7.06 29.73 -8.51
N ILE A 407 -6.38 30.01 -9.63
CA ILE A 407 -5.15 30.83 -9.66
C ILE A 407 -5.45 32.27 -9.22
N VAL A 408 -6.52 32.89 -9.72
CA VAL A 408 -6.92 34.25 -9.32
C VAL A 408 -7.26 34.30 -7.83
N LEU A 409 -7.97 33.30 -7.31
CA LEU A 409 -8.31 33.21 -5.88
C LEU A 409 -7.05 33.03 -5.02
N GLY A 410 -6.12 32.18 -5.44
CA GLY A 410 -4.84 31.99 -4.77
C GLY A 410 -3.98 33.26 -4.75
N LEU A 411 -3.90 33.97 -5.87
CA LEU A 411 -3.21 35.27 -5.95
C LEU A 411 -3.89 36.34 -5.09
N TRP A 412 -5.23 36.35 -5.03
CA TRP A 412 -5.98 37.28 -4.19
C TRP A 412 -5.79 36.99 -2.71
N LEU A 413 -5.84 35.73 -2.28
CA LEU A 413 -5.57 35.32 -0.89
C LEU A 413 -4.12 35.64 -0.49
N GLY A 414 -3.16 35.37 -1.38
CA GLY A 414 -1.76 35.75 -1.18
C GLY A 414 -1.59 37.27 -1.03
N TYR A 415 -2.20 38.06 -1.91
CA TYR A 415 -2.17 39.52 -1.82
C TYR A 415 -2.84 40.02 -0.53
N ALA A 416 -4.02 39.49 -0.17
CA ALA A 416 -4.72 39.85 1.06
C ALA A 416 -3.88 39.55 2.32
N TRP A 417 -3.20 38.40 2.34
CA TRP A 417 -2.28 38.04 3.44
C TRP A 417 -1.12 39.03 3.56
N THR A 418 -0.51 39.47 2.45
CA THR A 418 0.59 40.45 2.50
C THR A 418 0.16 41.81 3.07
N GLN A 419 -1.10 42.21 2.91
CA GLN A 419 -1.63 43.48 3.44
C GLN A 419 -1.86 43.46 4.96
N THR A 420 -1.72 42.31 5.62
CA THR A 420 -1.88 42.18 7.08
C THR A 420 -0.58 42.37 7.86
N ARG A 421 0.55 42.60 7.17
CA ARG A 421 1.89 42.68 7.78
C ARG A 421 2.46 44.08 7.66
N TYR A 422 3.20 44.49 8.69
CA TYR A 422 3.91 45.75 8.71
C TYR A 422 5.40 45.50 8.94
N TYR A 423 6.26 46.43 8.53
CA TYR A 423 7.67 46.41 8.95
C TYR A 423 8.21 47.84 9.05
N VAL A 424 9.27 48.01 9.82
CA VAL A 424 9.95 49.30 9.99
C VAL A 424 11.28 49.25 9.26
N GLY A 425 11.55 50.25 8.42
CA GLY A 425 12.73 50.28 7.57
C GLY A 425 13.22 51.69 7.20
N ALA A 426 14.31 51.75 6.43
CA ALA A 426 14.89 52.99 5.95
C ALA A 426 14.15 53.54 4.71
N TYR A 427 13.75 54.81 4.74
CA TYR A 427 13.21 55.50 3.57
C TYR A 427 13.67 56.97 3.54
N ASN A 428 14.33 57.40 2.45
CA ASN A 428 14.77 58.78 2.24
C ASN A 428 15.49 59.40 3.46
N ASN A 429 16.45 58.68 4.05
CA ASN A 429 17.23 59.09 5.24
C ASN A 429 16.42 59.20 6.56
N HIS A 430 15.18 58.74 6.57
CA HIS A 430 14.29 58.68 7.74
C HIS A 430 13.84 57.24 8.02
N VAL A 431 13.39 56.98 9.25
CA VAL A 431 12.72 55.72 9.61
C VAL A 431 11.26 55.78 9.15
N ALA A 432 10.80 54.79 8.40
CA ALA A 432 9.43 54.70 7.92
C ALA A 432 8.78 53.35 8.28
N ILE A 433 7.47 53.38 8.48
CA ILE A 433 6.64 52.19 8.62
C ILE A 433 6.09 51.85 7.24
N PHE A 434 6.28 50.60 6.82
CA PHE A 434 5.78 50.05 5.58
C PHE A 434 4.64 49.08 5.86
N ASN A 435 3.66 49.05 4.96
CA ASN A 435 2.64 48.01 4.91
C ASN A 435 3.01 47.04 3.77
N GLY A 436 3.21 45.75 4.11
CA GLY A 436 3.63 44.70 3.19
C GLY A 436 4.82 43.87 3.70
N VAL A 437 5.40 43.07 2.80
CA VAL A 437 6.60 42.24 3.07
C VAL A 437 7.84 42.97 2.55
N SER A 438 8.96 42.91 3.26
CA SER A 438 10.22 43.61 2.92
C SER A 438 10.98 43.01 1.71
N GLN A 439 10.38 42.09 0.96
CA GLN A 439 11.00 41.45 -0.20
C GLN A 439 10.63 42.16 -1.50
N THR A 440 11.63 42.39 -2.36
CA THR A 440 11.46 42.98 -3.69
C THR A 440 11.50 41.89 -4.76
N LEU A 441 10.45 41.77 -5.57
CA LEU A 441 10.41 40.88 -6.73
C LEU A 441 10.70 41.71 -7.99
N GLY A 442 11.98 41.74 -8.40
CA GLY A 442 12.41 42.53 -9.56
C GLY A 442 12.09 44.03 -9.40
N PRO A 443 11.45 44.70 -10.38
CA PRO A 443 11.12 46.13 -10.29
C PRO A 443 9.90 46.44 -9.40
N ILE A 444 9.22 45.42 -8.87
CA ILE A 444 7.97 45.59 -8.10
C ILE A 444 8.29 45.49 -6.60
N SER A 445 8.04 46.59 -5.88
CA SER A 445 8.08 46.61 -4.42
C SER A 445 6.73 46.13 -3.87
N LEU A 446 6.74 45.06 -3.07
CA LEU A 446 5.55 44.49 -2.43
C LEU A 446 5.14 45.22 -1.14
N SER A 447 5.70 46.41 -0.91
CA SER A 447 5.43 47.23 0.26
C SER A 447 5.19 48.68 -0.13
N LYS A 448 4.23 49.31 0.55
CA LYS A 448 3.96 50.75 0.43
C LYS A 448 4.33 51.46 1.73
N VAL A 449 4.90 52.66 1.62
CA VAL A 449 5.16 53.52 2.79
C VAL A 449 3.81 53.92 3.40
N TYR A 450 3.60 53.57 4.66
CA TYR A 450 2.40 53.95 5.41
C TYR A 450 2.60 55.30 6.10
N THR A 451 3.72 55.47 6.82
CA THR A 451 4.07 56.75 7.45
C THR A 451 5.58 56.91 7.57
N THR A 452 6.06 58.14 7.35
CA THR A 452 7.46 58.52 7.56
C THR A 452 7.58 59.23 8.90
N THR A 453 8.60 58.89 9.67
CA THR A 453 8.83 59.48 11.01
C THR A 453 9.95 60.51 10.96
N ASP A 454 9.96 61.44 11.91
CA ASP A 454 10.98 62.50 11.98
C ASP A 454 12.37 62.01 12.45
N ILE A 455 12.54 60.70 12.70
CA ILE A 455 13.81 60.11 13.14
C ILE A 455 14.73 59.96 11.95
N THR A 456 15.88 60.64 11.97
CA THR A 456 16.89 60.54 10.92
C THR A 456 17.78 59.31 11.11
N MET A 457 18.17 58.64 10.03
CA MET A 457 19.07 57.48 10.11
C MET A 457 20.45 57.83 10.70
N ASN A 458 20.91 59.06 10.49
CA ASN A 458 22.23 59.51 10.96
C ASN A 458 22.31 59.70 12.47
N SER A 459 21.18 59.89 13.16
CA SER A 459 21.13 60.00 14.62
C SER A 459 21.09 58.65 15.34
N LEU A 460 21.01 57.53 14.61
CA LEU A 460 20.94 56.19 15.18
C LEU A 460 22.33 55.53 15.22
N PRO A 461 22.62 54.67 16.23
CA PRO A 461 23.82 53.84 16.26
C PRO A 461 23.93 52.90 15.04
N ASP A 462 25.15 52.55 14.63
CA ASP A 462 25.39 51.80 13.39
C ASP A 462 24.75 50.41 13.35
N PHE A 463 24.66 49.73 14.51
CA PHE A 463 23.95 48.48 14.63
C PHE A 463 22.43 48.60 14.32
N GLN A 464 21.81 49.70 14.73
CA GLN A 464 20.40 49.96 14.45
C GLN A 464 20.17 50.33 12.98
N LYS A 465 21.10 51.07 12.37
CA LYS A 465 21.08 51.35 10.92
C LYS A 465 21.10 50.06 10.12
N GLN A 466 21.99 49.12 10.46
CA GLN A 466 22.11 47.85 9.74
C GLN A 466 20.84 46.99 9.90
N ARG A 467 20.21 47.00 11.08
CA ARG A 467 18.97 46.27 11.33
C ARG A 467 17.75 46.90 10.64
N LEU A 468 17.68 48.24 10.57
CA LEU A 468 16.62 48.96 9.84
C LEU A 468 16.80 48.90 8.32
N GLN A 469 18.03 48.72 7.83
CA GLN A 469 18.30 48.42 6.42
C GLN A 469 17.84 47.01 6.05
N ALA A 470 17.93 46.04 6.97
CA ALA A 470 17.42 44.69 6.78
C ALA A 470 15.88 44.58 6.88
N GLY A 471 15.22 45.58 7.47
CA GLY A 471 13.79 45.62 7.71
C GLY A 471 13.39 44.84 8.97
N VAL A 472 12.80 45.53 9.94
CA VAL A 472 12.34 44.92 11.20
C VAL A 472 10.87 44.54 11.07
N PRO A 473 10.51 43.24 11.10
CA PRO A 473 9.12 42.81 10.94
C PRO A 473 8.27 43.22 12.14
N ALA A 474 7.03 43.64 11.89
CA ALA A 474 6.00 43.93 12.88
C ALA A 474 4.70 43.21 12.51
N THR A 475 4.10 42.52 13.47
CA THR A 475 2.86 41.76 13.25
C THR A 475 1.62 42.65 13.20
N SER A 476 1.71 43.90 13.66
CA SER A 476 0.63 44.87 13.68
C SER A 476 1.13 46.32 13.57
N LEU A 477 0.22 47.25 13.26
CA LEU A 477 0.51 48.68 13.24
C LEU A 477 0.97 49.19 14.62
N SER A 478 0.34 48.72 15.70
CA SER A 478 0.69 49.12 17.07
C SER A 478 2.09 48.68 17.44
N GLU A 479 2.48 47.45 17.09
CA GLU A 479 3.85 46.96 17.31
C GLU A 479 4.88 47.77 16.51
N ALA A 480 4.55 48.17 15.27
CA ALA A 480 5.41 49.04 14.48
C ALA A 480 5.58 50.43 15.11
N GLN A 481 4.51 50.98 15.69
CA GLN A 481 4.53 52.25 16.43
C GLN A 481 5.35 52.12 17.72
N ASP A 482 5.26 51.00 18.43
CA ASP A 482 6.03 50.73 19.64
C ASP A 482 7.53 50.61 19.33
N ILE A 483 7.90 49.95 18.22
CA ILE A 483 9.29 49.89 17.75
C ILE A 483 9.83 51.30 17.48
N VAL A 484 9.06 52.15 16.81
CA VAL A 484 9.43 53.55 16.54
C VAL A 484 9.52 54.37 17.83
N ALA A 485 8.61 54.16 18.79
CA ALA A 485 8.63 54.85 20.09
C ALA A 485 9.84 54.44 20.95
N ASN A 486 10.24 53.17 20.90
CA ASN A 486 11.46 52.67 21.56
C ASN A 486 12.73 53.28 20.95
N LEU A 487 12.77 53.43 19.62
CA LEU A 487 13.88 54.12 18.93
C LEU A 487 14.01 55.61 19.33
N ARG A 488 12.94 56.24 19.84
CA ARG A 488 12.98 57.62 20.36
C ARG A 488 13.43 57.72 21.81
N THR A 489 13.16 56.71 22.63
CA THR A 489 13.25 56.82 24.09
C THR A 489 14.53 56.22 24.68
N ASN A 490 15.16 55.24 24.03
CA ASN A 490 16.40 54.64 24.51
C ASN A 490 17.38 54.33 23.37
N PRO A 491 18.33 55.23 23.04
CA PRO A 491 19.36 54.93 22.05
C PRO A 491 20.38 53.87 22.50
N GLU A 492 20.40 53.45 23.78
CA GLU A 492 21.41 52.52 24.33
C GLU A 492 20.87 51.32 25.15
N SER A 493 19.56 51.03 25.22
CA SER A 493 19.12 49.88 26.03
C SER A 493 19.19 48.54 25.28
N CYS A 494 20.14 47.69 25.71
CA CYS A 494 20.21 46.27 25.36
C CYS A 494 18.88 45.56 25.67
N PHE A 495 18.21 45.01 24.64
CA PHE A 495 17.06 44.12 24.83
C PHE A 495 17.52 42.66 24.83
N ASN A 496 17.44 42.02 26.00
CA ASN A 496 17.19 40.59 26.09
C ASN A 496 15.68 40.34 25.88
N SER A 497 15.38 39.35 25.04
CA SER A 497 14.03 38.87 24.67
C SER A 497 13.21 38.29 25.84
N PRO A 498 11.91 38.08 25.64
CA PRO A 498 11.24 36.85 26.02
C PRO A 498 11.01 35.93 24.80
N SER A 499 11.17 34.63 25.05
CA SER A 499 11.05 33.49 24.14
C SER A 499 9.68 33.34 23.47
N GLY A 500 9.68 32.84 22.22
CA GLY A 500 8.50 32.39 21.49
C GLY A 500 8.79 31.96 20.04
N SER A 501 9.60 30.92 19.83
CA SER A 501 9.67 30.22 18.53
C SER A 501 8.36 29.46 18.25
N PRO A 502 7.97 29.36 16.97
CA PRO A 502 7.87 28.02 16.41
C PRO A 502 8.76 27.89 15.18
N SER A 503 9.44 26.75 15.17
CA SER A 503 10.21 26.19 14.07
C SER A 503 9.33 26.03 12.82
N SER A 504 9.83 26.44 11.66
CA SER A 504 9.39 25.88 10.37
C SER A 504 10.57 25.80 9.43
N ALA A 505 10.88 24.55 9.08
CA ALA A 505 11.95 24.09 8.23
C ALA A 505 11.94 24.76 6.84
N THR A 506 13.13 24.89 6.26
CA THR A 506 13.35 25.05 4.82
C THR A 506 14.10 23.81 4.35
N PRO A 507 13.61 23.04 3.36
CA PRO A 507 14.44 22.03 2.71
C PRO A 507 15.40 22.70 1.72
N SER A 508 16.62 22.18 1.71
CA SER A 508 17.76 22.64 0.93
C SER A 508 17.69 22.12 -0.51
N ALA A 509 18.20 22.89 -1.47
CA ALA A 509 18.68 22.38 -2.75
C ALA A 509 20.07 22.97 -3.08
N SER A 510 20.95 22.02 -3.37
CA SER A 510 22.39 22.02 -3.64
C SER A 510 22.92 22.97 -4.72
N ALA A 511 24.15 23.47 -4.55
CA ALA A 511 25.26 23.34 -5.52
C ALA A 511 26.62 23.87 -4.97
N THR A 512 27.64 23.02 -5.04
CA THR A 512 29.11 23.23 -4.81
C THR A 512 29.76 24.09 -5.94
N PRO A 513 31.04 24.57 -5.90
CA PRO A 513 32.27 23.80 -5.61
C PRO A 513 33.45 24.48 -4.85
N SER A 514 34.32 23.59 -4.33
CA SER A 514 35.81 23.62 -4.34
C SER A 514 36.69 24.49 -3.41
N ALA A 515 37.49 23.73 -2.63
CA ALA A 515 38.97 23.74 -2.50
C ALA A 515 39.71 24.59 -1.42
N LYS A 516 40.13 23.89 -0.34
CA LYS A 516 41.47 23.75 0.35
C LYS A 516 42.64 24.75 0.08
N PRO A 517 43.77 24.73 0.86
CA PRO A 517 44.06 24.21 2.22
C PRO A 517 44.92 25.16 3.11
N SER A 518 45.30 24.69 4.32
CA SER A 518 46.56 24.93 5.09
C SER A 518 46.30 25.53 6.48
N ALA A 519 46.98 25.19 7.58
CA ALA A 519 47.80 24.08 8.07
C ALA A 519 48.16 24.40 9.54
N SER A 520 48.69 23.39 10.26
CA SER A 520 49.48 23.45 11.51
C SER A 520 48.76 23.61 12.86
N ALA A 521 49.18 23.00 13.96
CA ALA A 521 50.09 21.86 14.26
C ALA A 521 50.15 21.69 15.80
N THR A 522 50.52 20.48 16.25
CA THR A 522 51.20 20.16 17.55
C THR A 522 50.30 20.12 18.80
N ALA A 523 50.37 19.19 19.77
CA ALA A 523 51.38 18.19 20.15
C ALA A 523 50.74 17.02 20.96
N ILE A 524 51.44 15.88 21.06
CA ILE A 524 51.06 14.63 21.74
C ILE A 524 51.86 14.46 23.09
N PRO A 525 51.87 13.30 23.81
CA PRO A 525 51.36 13.03 25.18
C PRO A 525 52.52 12.72 26.18
N PRO A 526 52.45 11.91 27.28
CA PRO A 526 52.12 10.45 27.29
C PRO A 526 51.50 9.85 28.60
N GLY A 527 51.15 8.56 28.61
CA GLY A 527 50.88 7.82 29.86
C GLY A 527 50.24 6.42 29.80
N HIS A 528 51.00 5.42 29.35
CA HIS A 528 50.99 3.98 29.69
C HIS A 528 49.72 3.07 29.62
N PRO A 529 49.87 1.90 28.96
CA PRO A 529 49.20 0.64 29.27
C PRO A 529 50.15 -0.39 29.94
N SER A 530 49.60 -1.34 30.70
CA SER A 530 50.23 -2.62 31.02
C SER A 530 49.19 -3.65 31.48
N PRO A 531 49.20 -4.86 30.90
CA PRO A 531 48.83 -6.09 31.59
C PRO A 531 50.09 -6.93 31.91
N SER A 532 50.11 -7.56 33.09
CA SER A 532 51.10 -8.59 33.43
C SER A 532 50.53 -10.00 33.20
N PRO A 533 51.36 -10.98 32.80
CA PRO A 533 51.00 -12.38 32.67
C PRO A 533 51.37 -13.18 33.94
N SER A 534 50.77 -14.36 34.12
CA SER A 534 51.29 -15.39 35.02
C SER A 534 51.06 -16.76 34.38
N ALA A 535 52.15 -17.54 34.33
CA ALA A 535 52.24 -18.89 33.79
C ALA A 535 52.47 -19.91 34.91
N THR A 536 52.56 -21.19 34.51
CA THR A 536 52.97 -22.44 35.22
C THR A 536 51.88 -23.24 35.95
N HIS A 537 51.68 -24.57 35.77
CA HIS A 537 52.50 -25.67 35.20
C HIS A 537 51.60 -26.91 34.78
N PRO A 538 52.16 -27.99 34.16
CA PRO A 538 51.47 -28.96 33.28
C PRO A 538 51.30 -30.40 33.84
N SER A 539 50.57 -31.27 33.12
CA SER A 539 50.72 -32.75 33.18
C SER A 539 50.03 -33.49 32.00
N SER A 540 50.80 -34.30 31.25
CA SER A 540 50.54 -35.65 30.65
C SER A 540 49.08 -36.05 30.26
N SER A 541 48.71 -36.68 29.14
CA SER A 541 49.31 -37.75 28.29
C SER A 541 48.38 -38.04 27.06
N PRO A 542 48.78 -38.90 26.08
CA PRO A 542 48.27 -38.86 24.69
C PRO A 542 47.40 -40.06 24.21
N SER A 543 46.93 -39.92 22.94
CA SER A 543 46.45 -40.90 21.95
C SER A 543 44.94 -41.22 21.88
N PRO A 544 44.40 -41.34 20.65
CA PRO A 544 44.22 -42.69 20.11
C PRO A 544 44.69 -42.88 18.66
N THR A 545 45.03 -44.14 18.41
CA THR A 545 45.53 -44.78 17.19
C THR A 545 44.39 -45.06 16.21
N ASN A 546 44.63 -44.78 14.92
CA ASN A 546 43.87 -45.32 13.80
C ASN A 546 44.22 -46.80 13.56
N PRO A 547 43.29 -47.62 13.05
CA PRO A 547 43.69 -48.73 12.19
C PRO A 547 42.94 -48.72 10.85
N CYS A 548 43.72 -48.83 9.78
CA CYS A 548 43.26 -49.35 8.48
C CYS A 548 43.99 -50.67 8.20
N LEU A 549 43.26 -51.57 7.52
CA LEU A 549 43.68 -52.70 6.68
C LEU A 549 44.09 -54.04 7.33
N GLY A 550 43.46 -55.11 6.83
CA GLY A 550 43.99 -56.48 6.83
C GLY A 550 42.89 -57.53 6.70
N GLY A 551 42.82 -58.21 5.55
CA GLY A 551 41.70 -59.08 5.16
C GLY A 551 41.72 -60.51 5.72
N GLN A 552 40.55 -61.15 5.65
CA GLN A 552 40.25 -62.36 4.87
C GLN A 552 38.75 -62.54 4.78
#